data_AF-A0A5C7PKD0-F1
#
_entry.id   AF-A0A5C7PKD0-F1
#
_cell.length_a   1.000
_cell.length_b   1.000
_cell.length_c   1.000
_cell.angle_alpha   90.00
_cell.angle_beta   90.00
_cell.angle_gamma   90.00
#
_symmetry.space_group_name_H-M   'P 1'
#
loop_
_entity.id
_entity.type
_entity.pdbx_description
1 polymer ?
#
loop_
_entity_poly.entity_id
_entity_poly.type
_entity_poly.pdbx_seq_one_letter_code
_entity_poly.pdbx_strand_id
1 'polypeptide(L)'
;MAGAQSVSAGFNSAGMAVQSIFGAKASGIMAQGYRDSAASYGEAADIARKNAKIVEQSTELKTLQTDRQIYKVIGGQQSDVAGAGFAASGSALDLLADSQAQGELTRSLVELQGEIDQNAYLQQATAYEAQANLALAQADAADKTAQGSQIAGYIHAATSVFNFGMV
;
A
#
# COMPACT_ATOMS: atom_id res chain seq x y z
N MET A 1 3.28 56.76 34.63
CA MET A 1 3.12 56.18 33.28
C MET A 1 3.03 54.64 33.35
N ALA A 2 2.12 54.08 34.15
CA ALA A 2 2.03 52.63 34.41
C ALA A 2 0.92 51.90 33.60
N GLY A 3 0.06 52.63 32.88
CA GLY A 3 -1.10 52.05 32.16
C GLY A 3 -0.82 51.55 30.75
N ALA A 4 0.33 51.88 30.15
CA ALA A 4 0.64 51.45 28.77
C ALA A 4 1.26 50.05 28.70
N GLN A 5 1.90 49.58 29.78
CA GLN A 5 2.54 48.25 29.83
C GLN A 5 1.55 47.12 30.16
N SER A 6 0.46 47.40 30.89
CA SER A 6 -0.57 46.39 31.21
C SER A 6 -1.51 46.10 30.04
N VAL A 7 -1.80 47.12 29.21
CA VAL A 7 -2.63 46.97 28.01
C VAL A 7 -1.88 46.19 26.92
N SER A 8 -0.58 46.44 26.70
CA SER A 8 0.22 45.67 25.74
C SER A 8 0.42 44.21 26.19
N ALA A 9 0.53 43.95 27.49
CA ALA A 9 0.57 42.60 28.05
C ALA A 9 -0.76 41.84 27.86
N GLY A 10 -1.91 42.51 28.01
CA GLY A 10 -3.24 41.94 27.77
C GLY A 10 -3.53 41.64 26.30
N PHE A 11 -3.07 42.49 25.37
CA PHE A 11 -3.15 42.20 23.93
C PHE A 11 -2.21 41.06 23.51
N ASN A 12 -1.01 40.97 24.09
CA ASN A 12 -0.11 39.84 23.84
C ASN A 12 -0.64 38.52 24.40
N SER A 13 -1.22 38.50 25.60
CA SER A 13 -1.80 37.27 26.18
C SER A 13 -3.04 36.81 25.42
N ALA A 14 -3.93 37.73 25.03
CA ALA A 14 -5.08 37.42 24.18
C ALA A 14 -4.63 36.96 22.78
N GLY A 15 -3.60 37.59 22.19
CA GLY A 15 -2.99 37.17 20.92
C GLY A 15 -2.43 35.75 20.97
N MET A 16 -1.72 35.38 22.04
CA MET A 16 -1.18 34.03 22.21
C MET A 16 -2.27 32.98 22.53
N ALA A 17 -3.32 33.35 23.26
CA ALA A 17 -4.47 32.47 23.50
C ALA A 17 -5.24 32.16 22.20
N VAL A 18 -5.41 33.17 21.34
CA VAL A 18 -6.03 32.99 20.03
C VAL A 18 -5.13 32.15 19.12
N GLN A 19 -3.82 32.41 19.11
CA GLN A 19 -2.85 31.66 18.31
C GLN A 19 -2.74 30.18 18.72
N SER A 20 -2.86 29.87 20.02
CA SER A 20 -2.87 28.49 20.53
C SER A 20 -4.17 27.73 20.20
N ILE A 21 -5.34 28.40 20.24
CA ILE A 21 -6.61 27.81 19.81
C ILE A 21 -6.62 27.55 18.28
N PHE A 22 -6.14 28.50 17.48
CA PHE A 22 -6.03 28.30 16.03
C PHE A 22 -4.99 27.22 15.68
N GLY A 23 -3.86 27.17 16.38
CA GLY A 23 -2.86 26.10 16.24
C GLY A 23 -3.44 24.73 16.56
N ALA A 24 -4.16 24.59 17.68
CA ALA A 24 -4.79 23.33 18.06
C ALA A 24 -5.87 22.87 17.06
N LYS A 25 -6.69 23.78 16.54
CA LYS A 25 -7.69 23.45 15.50
C LYS A 25 -7.03 23.07 14.17
N ALA A 26 -5.99 23.80 13.75
CA ALA A 26 -5.24 23.48 12.53
C ALA A 26 -4.57 22.10 12.63
N SER A 27 -3.95 21.78 13.77
CA SER A 27 -3.37 20.48 14.03
C SER A 27 -4.40 19.34 14.02
N GLY A 28 -5.60 19.55 14.59
CA GLY A 28 -6.69 18.55 14.53
C GLY A 28 -7.21 18.30 13.10
N ILE A 29 -7.31 19.35 12.28
CA ILE A 29 -7.67 19.19 10.85
C ILE A 29 -6.57 18.44 10.10
N MET A 30 -5.30 18.75 10.37
CA MET A 30 -4.18 18.00 9.78
C MET A 30 -4.19 16.53 10.21
N ALA A 31 -4.41 16.24 11.49
CA ALA A 31 -4.50 14.87 11.99
C ALA A 31 -5.61 14.07 11.31
N GLN A 32 -6.79 14.68 11.14
CA GLN A 32 -7.89 14.05 10.40
C GLN A 32 -7.51 13.79 8.94
N GLY A 33 -6.92 14.77 8.25
CA GLY A 33 -6.48 14.60 6.85
C GLY A 33 -5.44 13.49 6.68
N TYR A 34 -4.54 13.31 7.64
CA TYR A 34 -3.60 12.20 7.66
C TYR A 34 -4.29 10.85 7.89
N ARG A 35 -5.31 10.77 8.75
CA ARG A 35 -6.10 9.54 8.94
C ARG A 35 -6.89 9.17 7.69
N ASP A 36 -7.50 10.14 7.03
CA ASP A 36 -8.22 9.93 5.77
C ASP A 36 -7.27 9.44 4.67
N SER A 37 -6.07 10.04 4.61
CA SER A 37 -5.01 9.58 3.71
C SER A 37 -4.58 8.14 4.02
N ALA A 38 -4.40 7.80 5.30
CA ALA A 38 -4.07 6.44 5.72
C ALA A 38 -5.15 5.42 5.31
N ALA A 39 -6.42 5.78 5.46
CA ALA A 39 -7.54 4.95 5.02
C ALA A 39 -7.51 4.71 3.50
N SER A 40 -7.25 5.77 2.72
CA SER A 40 -7.11 5.67 1.26
C SER A 40 -5.94 4.78 0.85
N TYR A 41 -4.79 4.90 1.51
CA TYR A 41 -3.66 4.00 1.28
C TYR A 41 -3.98 2.55 1.68
N GLY A 42 -4.71 2.34 2.77
CA GLY A 42 -5.19 1.02 3.16
C GLY A 42 -6.09 0.37 2.10
N GLU A 43 -7.04 1.13 1.55
CA GLU A 43 -7.89 0.66 0.45
C GLU A 43 -7.06 0.34 -0.80
N ALA A 44 -6.09 1.18 -1.15
CA ALA A 44 -5.17 0.92 -2.26
C ALA A 44 -4.35 -0.37 -2.06
N ALA A 45 -3.89 -0.64 -0.82
CA ALA A 45 -3.20 -1.88 -0.48
C ALA A 45 -4.10 -3.10 -0.67
N ASP A 46 -5.37 -3.01 -0.25
CA ASP A 46 -6.34 -4.10 -0.41
C ASP A 46 -6.70 -4.36 -1.87
N ILE A 47 -6.82 -3.31 -2.69
CA ILE A 47 -7.00 -3.44 -4.14
C ILE A 47 -5.80 -4.14 -4.75
N ALA A 48 -4.58 -3.74 -4.39
CA ALA A 48 -3.36 -4.38 -4.89
C ALA A 48 -3.30 -5.87 -4.51
N ARG A 49 -3.69 -6.25 -3.28
CA ARG A 49 -3.82 -7.66 -2.89
C ARG A 49 -4.87 -8.44 -3.69
N LYS A 50 -6.02 -7.82 -3.98
CA LYS A 50 -7.04 -8.43 -4.84
C LYS A 50 -6.50 -8.66 -6.25
N ASN A 51 -5.75 -7.70 -6.79
CA ASN A 51 -5.09 -7.85 -8.09
C ASN A 51 -4.06 -8.98 -8.08
N ALA A 52 -3.27 -9.12 -7.02
CA ALA A 52 -2.34 -10.25 -6.87
C ALA A 52 -3.07 -11.60 -6.93
N LYS A 53 -4.23 -11.74 -6.26
CA LYS A 53 -5.05 -12.96 -6.33
C LYS A 53 -5.65 -13.20 -7.71
N ILE A 54 -6.07 -12.15 -8.41
CA ILE A 54 -6.58 -12.27 -9.79
C ILE A 54 -5.47 -12.76 -10.72
N VAL A 55 -4.24 -12.26 -10.56
CA VAL A 55 -3.07 -12.73 -11.33
C VAL A 55 -2.77 -14.19 -11.04
N GLU A 56 -2.78 -14.60 -9.77
CA GLU A 56 -2.59 -16.00 -9.37
C GLU A 56 -3.62 -16.90 -10.06
N GLN A 57 -4.91 -16.58 -9.93
CA GLN A 57 -5.99 -17.33 -10.57
C GLN A 57 -5.89 -17.32 -12.11
N SER A 58 -5.51 -16.19 -12.71
CA SER A 58 -5.32 -16.10 -14.15
C SER A 58 -4.13 -16.93 -14.63
N THR A 59 -3.06 -17.00 -13.83
CA THR A 59 -1.87 -17.80 -14.13
C THR A 59 -2.22 -19.27 -14.08
N GLU A 60 -2.91 -19.72 -13.02
CA GLU A 60 -3.38 -21.10 -12.91
C GLU A 60 -4.26 -21.49 -14.12
N LEU A 61 -5.19 -20.63 -14.53
CA LEU A 61 -6.02 -20.86 -15.72
C LEU A 61 -5.20 -20.96 -17.01
N LYS A 62 -4.18 -20.10 -17.17
CA LYS A 62 -3.28 -20.15 -18.33
C LYS A 62 -2.45 -21.43 -18.31
N THR A 63 -1.93 -21.83 -17.17
CA THR A 63 -1.21 -23.11 -16.99
C THR A 63 -2.08 -24.29 -17.41
N LEU A 64 -3.33 -24.35 -16.94
CA LEU A 64 -4.29 -25.39 -17.35
C LEU A 64 -4.60 -25.40 -18.85
N GLN A 65 -4.64 -24.21 -19.49
CA GLN A 65 -4.83 -24.10 -20.94
C GLN A 65 -3.59 -24.60 -21.70
N THR A 66 -2.39 -24.21 -21.25
CA THR A 66 -1.11 -24.67 -21.79
C THR A 66 -0.97 -26.17 -21.68
N ASP A 67 -1.27 -26.75 -20.52
CA ASP A 67 -1.24 -28.21 -20.32
C ASP A 67 -2.17 -28.94 -21.29
N ARG A 68 -3.40 -28.44 -21.46
CA ARG A 68 -4.35 -29.03 -22.42
C ARG A 68 -3.84 -28.94 -23.86
N GLN A 69 -3.15 -27.87 -24.23
CA GLN A 69 -2.56 -27.75 -25.56
C GLN A 69 -1.40 -28.74 -25.74
N ILE A 70 -0.51 -28.84 -24.75
CA ILE A 70 0.60 -29.78 -24.72
C ILE A 70 0.08 -31.22 -24.86
N TYR A 71 -0.91 -31.62 -24.06
CA TYR A 71 -1.53 -32.95 -24.12
C TYR A 71 -2.15 -33.24 -25.49
N LYS A 72 -2.82 -32.26 -26.12
CA LYS A 72 -3.38 -32.42 -27.47
C LYS A 72 -2.31 -32.61 -28.53
N VAL A 73 -1.23 -31.82 -28.47
CA VAL A 73 -0.12 -31.90 -29.42
C VAL A 73 0.60 -33.25 -29.30
N ILE A 74 0.97 -33.64 -28.07
CA ILE A 74 1.63 -34.93 -27.81
C ILE A 74 0.72 -36.09 -28.21
N GLY A 75 -0.57 -36.04 -27.86
CA GLY A 75 -1.53 -37.08 -28.23
C GLY A 75 -1.70 -37.22 -29.76
N GLY A 76 -1.70 -36.10 -30.48
CA GLY A 76 -1.69 -36.08 -31.95
C GLY A 76 -0.43 -36.71 -32.52
N GLN A 77 0.75 -36.27 -32.06
CA GLN A 77 2.04 -36.84 -32.47
C GLN A 77 2.11 -38.35 -32.20
N GLN A 78 1.64 -38.80 -31.04
CA GLN A 78 1.61 -40.22 -30.68
C GLN A 78 0.68 -41.03 -31.59
N SER A 79 -0.49 -40.47 -31.95
CA SER A 79 -1.42 -41.07 -32.92
C SER A 79 -0.82 -41.16 -34.32
N ASP A 80 -0.13 -40.12 -34.77
CA ASP A 80 0.51 -40.08 -36.09
C ASP A 80 1.64 -41.12 -36.19
N VAL A 81 2.45 -41.25 -35.13
CA VAL A 81 3.51 -42.27 -35.03
C VAL A 81 2.92 -43.68 -35.03
N ALA A 82 1.81 -43.90 -34.30
CA ALA A 82 1.12 -45.19 -34.29
C ALA A 82 0.48 -45.52 -35.66
N GLY A 83 -0.11 -44.52 -36.33
CA GLY A 83 -0.72 -44.64 -37.66
C GLY A 83 0.28 -44.89 -38.78
N ALA A 84 1.52 -44.43 -38.64
CA ALA A 84 2.62 -44.70 -39.56
C ALA A 84 3.16 -46.15 -39.49
N GLY A 85 2.52 -47.04 -38.70
CA GLY A 85 2.79 -48.48 -38.72
C GLY A 85 4.01 -48.91 -37.91
N PHE A 86 4.33 -48.20 -36.82
CA PHE A 86 5.45 -48.55 -35.92
C PHE A 86 6.82 -48.61 -36.62
N ALA A 87 6.98 -47.91 -37.75
CA ALA A 87 8.30 -47.44 -38.19
C ALA A 87 8.76 -46.30 -37.26
N ALA A 88 8.79 -46.57 -35.95
CA ALA A 88 9.31 -45.72 -34.91
C ALA A 88 10.83 -45.68 -35.07
N SER A 89 11.29 -44.96 -36.09
CA SER A 89 12.68 -44.54 -36.18
C SER A 89 12.96 -43.59 -35.02
N GLY A 90 14.17 -43.63 -34.45
CA GLY A 90 14.53 -42.87 -33.25
C GLY A 90 14.19 -41.38 -33.30
N SER A 91 14.06 -40.77 -34.49
CA SER A 91 13.69 -39.36 -34.64
C SER A 91 12.25 -39.04 -34.22
N ALA A 92 11.31 -39.99 -34.31
CA ALA A 92 9.92 -39.75 -33.92
C ALA A 92 9.74 -39.70 -32.39
N LEU A 93 10.47 -40.55 -31.66
CA LEU A 93 10.51 -40.52 -30.19
C LEU A 93 11.30 -39.31 -29.70
N ASP A 94 12.38 -38.94 -30.39
CA ASP A 94 13.19 -37.75 -30.07
C ASP A 94 12.36 -36.46 -30.24
N LEU A 95 11.57 -36.35 -31.30
CA LEU A 95 10.65 -35.23 -31.52
C LEU A 95 9.56 -35.13 -30.44
N LEU A 96 9.06 -36.27 -29.95
CA LEU A 96 8.04 -36.32 -28.91
C LEU A 96 8.63 -35.94 -27.54
N ALA A 97 9.86 -36.35 -27.25
CA ALA A 97 10.61 -35.93 -26.06
C ALA A 97 10.95 -34.42 -26.10
N ASP A 98 11.38 -33.91 -27.25
CA ASP A 98 11.64 -32.47 -27.45
C ASP A 98 10.36 -31.64 -27.29
N SER A 99 9.24 -32.13 -27.84
CA SER A 99 7.92 -31.48 -27.69
C SER A 99 7.44 -31.45 -26.22
N GLN A 100 7.72 -32.50 -25.44
CA GLN A 100 7.47 -32.52 -24.00
C GLN A 100 8.34 -31.50 -23.26
N ALA A 101 9.64 -31.46 -23.54
CA ALA A 101 10.56 -30.51 -22.93
C ALA A 101 10.19 -29.05 -23.24
N GLN A 102 9.82 -28.75 -24.49
CA GLN A 102 9.34 -27.43 -24.90
C GLN A 102 8.02 -27.07 -24.24
N GLY A 103 7.11 -28.04 -24.07
CA GLY A 103 5.86 -27.87 -23.33
C GLY A 103 6.09 -27.50 -21.86
N GLU A 104 6.92 -28.27 -21.15
CA GLU A 104 7.31 -27.99 -19.76
C GLU A 104 7.97 -26.61 -19.62
N LEU A 105 8.87 -26.25 -20.55
CA LEU A 105 9.50 -24.92 -20.57
C LEU A 105 8.45 -23.81 -20.74
N THR A 106 7.48 -24.00 -21.63
CA THR A 106 6.39 -23.04 -21.85
C THR A 106 5.52 -22.92 -20.59
N ARG A 107 5.20 -24.03 -19.93
CA ARG A 107 4.46 -24.03 -18.65
C ARG A 107 5.21 -23.25 -17.57
N SER A 108 6.50 -23.54 -17.40
CA SER A 108 7.35 -22.88 -16.42
C SER A 108 7.48 -21.38 -16.66
N LEU A 109 7.56 -20.94 -17.92
CA LEU A 109 7.58 -19.51 -18.25
C LEU A 109 6.26 -18.80 -17.89
N VAL A 110 5.12 -19.45 -18.10
CA VAL A 110 3.80 -18.91 -17.70
C VAL A 110 3.70 -18.78 -16.20
N GLU A 111 4.11 -19.80 -15.46
CA GLU A 111 4.13 -19.80 -13.99
C GLU A 111 5.04 -18.68 -13.45
N LEU A 112 6.28 -18.59 -13.96
CA LEU A 112 7.24 -17.57 -13.56
C LEU A 112 6.71 -16.15 -13.82
N GLN A 113 6.12 -15.90 -15.00
CA GLN A 113 5.54 -14.59 -15.31
C GLN A 113 4.40 -14.24 -14.35
N GLY A 114 3.56 -15.23 -14.01
CA GLY A 114 2.50 -15.08 -13.04
C GLY A 114 3.01 -14.72 -11.65
N GLU A 115 4.06 -15.39 -11.17
CA GLU A 115 4.70 -15.07 -9.90
C GLU A 115 5.32 -13.67 -9.88
N ILE A 116 5.96 -13.25 -10.99
CA ILE A 116 6.52 -11.88 -11.11
C ILE A 116 5.41 -10.85 -10.99
N ASP A 117 4.32 -11.02 -11.73
CA ASP A 117 3.20 -10.09 -11.73
C ASP A 117 2.50 -10.07 -10.36
N GLN A 118 2.31 -11.23 -9.73
CA GLN A 118 1.74 -11.34 -8.38
C GLN A 118 2.62 -10.60 -7.36
N ASN A 119 3.93 -10.84 -7.39
CA ASN A 119 4.89 -10.20 -6.49
C ASN A 119 4.94 -8.68 -6.70
N ALA A 120 4.82 -8.20 -7.94
CA ALA A 120 4.74 -6.77 -8.22
C ALA A 120 3.56 -6.12 -7.50
N TYR A 121 2.37 -6.74 -7.54
CA TYR A 121 1.20 -6.25 -6.81
C TYR A 121 1.36 -6.36 -5.28
N LEU A 122 2.00 -7.42 -4.78
CA LEU A 122 2.27 -7.55 -3.34
C LEU A 122 3.28 -6.51 -2.83
N GLN A 123 4.29 -6.17 -3.63
CA GLN A 123 5.22 -5.08 -3.35
C GLN A 123 4.48 -3.74 -3.33
N GLN A 124 3.56 -3.51 -4.28
CA GLN A 124 2.72 -2.32 -4.31
C GLN A 124 1.83 -2.22 -3.06
N ALA A 125 1.21 -3.33 -2.64
CA ALA A 125 0.42 -3.38 -1.41
C ALA A 125 1.27 -3.01 -0.18
N THR A 126 2.47 -3.61 -0.06
CA THR A 126 3.40 -3.32 1.03
C THR A 126 3.82 -1.84 1.05
N ALA A 127 4.05 -1.23 -0.12
CA ALA A 127 4.36 0.19 -0.22
C ALA A 127 3.20 1.08 0.26
N TYR A 128 1.96 0.74 -0.11
CA TYR A 128 0.79 1.46 0.37
C TYR A 128 0.58 1.29 1.88
N GLU A 129 0.82 0.11 2.45
CA GLU A 129 0.76 -0.07 3.90
C GLU A 129 1.81 0.75 4.64
N ALA A 130 3.02 0.84 4.11
CA ALA A 130 4.06 1.71 4.67
C ALA A 130 3.62 3.18 4.64
N GLN A 131 2.98 3.63 3.56
CA GLN A 131 2.42 4.99 3.45
C GLN A 131 1.26 5.22 4.43
N ALA A 132 0.37 4.24 4.60
CA ALA A 132 -0.71 4.31 5.58
C ALA A 132 -0.16 4.45 7.01
N ASN A 133 0.84 3.66 7.37
CA ASN A 133 1.49 3.72 8.69
C ASN A 133 2.21 5.06 8.92
N LEU A 134 2.88 5.60 7.89
CA LEU A 134 3.50 6.91 7.96
C LEU A 134 2.46 8.02 8.16
N ALA A 135 1.34 7.96 7.45
CA ALA A 135 0.25 8.92 7.61
C ALA A 135 -0.38 8.83 9.01
N LEU A 136 -0.60 7.63 9.56
CA LEU A 136 -1.05 7.47 10.95
C LEU A 136 -0.04 8.04 11.96
N ALA A 137 1.26 7.79 11.77
CA ALA A 137 2.29 8.37 12.63
C ALA A 137 2.31 9.92 12.57
N GLN A 138 2.05 10.49 11.39
CA GLN A 138 1.89 11.94 11.22
C GLN A 138 0.62 12.47 11.87
N ALA A 139 -0.48 11.72 11.82
CA ALA A 139 -1.72 12.06 12.52
C ALA A 139 -1.48 12.11 14.04
N ASP A 140 -0.84 11.10 14.60
CA ASP A 140 -0.51 11.03 16.03
C ASP A 140 0.44 12.16 16.46
N ALA A 141 1.42 12.51 15.61
CA ALA A 141 2.30 13.64 15.84
C ALA A 141 1.52 14.98 15.85
N ALA A 142 0.62 15.17 14.89
CA ALA A 142 -0.22 16.36 14.81
C ALA A 142 -1.17 16.47 16.01
N ASP A 143 -1.77 15.37 16.46
CA ASP A 143 -2.60 15.32 17.67
C ASP A 143 -1.80 15.68 18.93
N LYS A 144 -0.56 15.16 19.08
CA LYS A 144 0.33 15.52 20.19
C LYS A 144 0.71 17.00 20.17
N THR A 145 0.97 17.57 18.99
CA THR A 145 1.21 19.02 18.83
C THR A 145 -0.03 19.84 19.19
N ALA A 146 -1.23 19.37 18.84
CA ALA A 146 -2.49 20.01 19.21
C ALA A 146 -2.65 20.03 20.74
N GLN A 147 -2.38 18.91 21.43
CA GLN A 147 -2.46 18.81 22.89
C GLN A 147 -1.41 19.68 23.60
N GLY A 148 -0.16 19.69 23.11
CA GLY A 148 0.90 20.55 23.66
C GLY A 148 0.58 22.04 23.51
N SER A 149 -0.03 22.43 22.39
CA SER A 149 -0.46 23.82 22.13
C SER A 149 -1.63 24.23 23.05
N GLN A 150 -2.54 23.32 23.38
CA GLN A 150 -3.62 23.58 24.35
C GLN A 150 -3.06 23.75 25.77
N ILE A 151 -2.12 22.90 26.22
CA ILE A 151 -1.50 23.03 27.55
C ILE A 151 -0.72 24.35 27.67
N ALA A 152 0.06 24.72 26.64
CA ALA A 152 0.74 26.02 26.62
C ALA A 152 -0.26 27.19 26.64
N GLY A 153 -1.37 27.08 25.90
CA GLY A 153 -2.48 28.05 25.93
C GLY A 153 -3.12 28.18 27.32
N TYR A 154 -3.34 27.07 28.03
CA TYR A 154 -3.89 27.07 29.38
C TYR A 154 -2.91 27.58 30.44
N ILE A 155 -1.62 27.23 30.36
CA ILE A 155 -0.58 27.73 31.27
C ILE A 155 -0.39 29.23 31.09
N HIS A 156 -0.42 29.75 29.85
CA HIS A 156 -0.35 31.18 29.60
C HIS A 156 -1.61 31.94 30.00
N ALA A 157 -2.80 31.36 29.76
CA ALA A 157 -4.05 31.93 30.27
C ALA A 157 -4.02 32.01 31.81
N ALA A 158 -3.65 30.92 32.50
CA ALA A 158 -3.59 30.88 33.96
C ALA A 158 -2.54 31.84 34.55
N THR A 159 -1.36 31.94 33.94
CA THR A 159 -0.31 32.89 34.40
C THR A 159 -0.69 34.35 34.12
N SER A 160 -1.44 34.64 33.05
CA SER A 160 -1.95 36.00 32.79
C SER A 160 -3.03 36.45 33.77
N VAL A 161 -3.86 35.53 34.27
CA VAL A 161 -4.85 35.83 35.32
C VAL A 161 -4.16 36.00 36.68
N PHE A 162 -3.14 35.21 36.99
CA PHE A 162 -2.37 35.35 38.24
C PHE A 162 -1.62 36.68 38.33
N ASN A 163 -1.09 37.20 37.21
CA ASN A 163 -0.38 38.49 37.19
C ASN A 163 -1.33 39.70 37.21
N PHE A 164 -2.63 39.52 36.97
CA PHE A 164 -3.65 40.56 37.08
C PHE A 164 -4.28 40.61 38.49
N GLY A 165 -4.06 39.59 39.33
CA GLY A 165 -4.53 39.52 40.72
C GLY A 165 -3.50 39.93 41.78
N MET A 166 -2.25 40.25 41.39
CA MET A 166 -1.17 40.68 42.29
C MET A 166 -0.50 42.00 41.85
N VAL A 167 -1.29 42.97 41.36
CA VAL A 167 -0.88 44.38 41.21
C VAL A 167 -1.92 45.28 41.87
#